data_AF-A0A5Q0Q9V4-F1
#
_entry.id   AF-A0A5Q0Q9V4-F1
#
_cell.length_a   1.000
_cell.length_b   1.000
_cell.length_c   1.000
_cell.angle_alpha   90.00
_cell.angle_beta   90.00
_cell.angle_gamma   90.00
#
_symmetry.space_group_name_H-M   'P 1'
#
loop_
_entity.id
_entity.type
_entity.pdbx_description
1 polymer ?
#
loop_
_entity_poly.entity_id
_entity_poly.type
_entity_poly.pdbx_seq_one_letter_code
_entity_poly.pdbx_strand_id
1 'polypeptide(L)'
;MLTSLLKMFIAHLLGDFVLQPKSWVEKRKTQIQYLFYHVGVHAALLILFFIQDLAGNWQNIVFLVAAHLAIDSIKIGVESRWSINPIRLFVIDQILHIASIVAIYFYWTPSALTDFIAQVDWNKVCLIIIALILVIFAIPIVIRVFFSKWQKEDAFHTKRAETLFDAGTVIGIMERLMILGFVLLGLNEGIGFLLAAKSIFRFGDLTNARDTKFTEYVMIGTLLSFGLGMLVAFGLKYCLSIL
;
A
#
# COMPACT_ATOMS: atom_id res chain seq x y z
N MET A 1 -7.08 -16.66 20.35
CA MET A 1 -7.62 -15.30 20.15
C MET A 1 -7.05 -14.68 18.86
N LEU A 2 -5.74 -14.45 18.75
CA LEU A 2 -5.12 -14.01 17.48
C LEU A 2 -5.42 -14.94 16.28
N THR A 3 -5.47 -16.25 16.52
CA THR A 3 -5.81 -17.24 15.50
C THR A 3 -7.18 -17.01 14.85
N SER A 4 -8.18 -16.56 15.61
CA SER A 4 -9.51 -16.23 15.07
C SER A 4 -9.43 -15.01 14.13
N LEU A 5 -8.66 -13.98 14.51
CA LEU A 5 -8.41 -12.81 13.67
C LEU A 5 -7.76 -13.22 12.34
N LEU A 6 -6.71 -14.05 12.40
CA LEU A 6 -6.02 -14.55 11.21
C LEU A 6 -6.92 -15.41 10.32
N LYS A 7 -7.76 -16.28 10.89
CA LYS A 7 -8.76 -17.05 10.13
C LYS A 7 -9.73 -16.15 9.37
N MET A 8 -10.24 -15.09 10.00
CA MET A 8 -11.14 -14.11 9.37
C MET A 8 -10.43 -13.35 8.25
N PHE A 9 -9.18 -12.93 8.46
CA PHE A 9 -8.36 -12.29 7.41
C PHE A 9 -8.10 -13.23 6.22
N ILE A 10 -7.73 -14.49 6.47
CA ILE A 10 -7.47 -15.45 5.38
C ILE A 10 -8.75 -15.72 4.59
N ALA A 11 -9.89 -15.90 5.28
CA ALA A 11 -11.18 -16.07 4.61
C ALA A 11 -11.51 -14.88 3.70
N HIS A 12 -11.34 -13.65 4.19
CA HIS A 12 -11.51 -12.43 3.40
C HIS A 12 -10.59 -12.39 2.19
N LEU A 13 -9.28 -12.58 2.40
CA LEU A 13 -8.28 -12.50 1.33
C LEU A 13 -8.51 -13.57 0.25
N LEU A 14 -8.86 -14.80 0.66
CA LEU A 14 -9.20 -15.86 -0.28
C LEU A 14 -10.49 -15.53 -1.04
N GLY A 15 -11.52 -15.04 -0.35
CA GLY A 15 -12.81 -14.72 -0.96
C GLY A 15 -12.71 -13.61 -2.01
N ASP A 16 -12.07 -12.48 -1.67
CA ASP A 16 -11.99 -11.30 -2.53
C ASP A 16 -10.94 -11.39 -3.64
N PHE A 17 -9.75 -11.95 -3.35
CA PHE A 17 -8.62 -11.88 -4.28
C PHE A 17 -8.38 -13.18 -5.06
N VAL A 18 -8.72 -14.33 -4.47
CA VAL A 18 -8.42 -15.65 -5.07
C VAL A 18 -9.66 -16.26 -5.70
N LEU A 19 -10.79 -16.18 -5.00
CA LEU A 19 -12.03 -16.90 -5.34
C LEU A 19 -13.16 -16.00 -5.85
N GLN A 20 -12.86 -14.74 -6.21
CA GLN A 20 -13.80 -13.84 -6.88
C GLN A 20 -13.47 -13.73 -8.39
N PRO A 21 -14.16 -14.48 -9.28
CA PRO A 21 -13.95 -14.38 -10.71
C PRO A 21 -14.33 -12.99 -11.24
N LYS A 22 -13.54 -12.45 -12.19
CA LYS A 22 -13.85 -11.19 -12.89
C LYS A 22 -15.24 -11.19 -13.54
N SER A 23 -15.73 -12.35 -13.97
CA SER A 23 -17.07 -12.48 -14.56
C SER A 23 -18.19 -12.20 -13.56
N TRP A 24 -18.01 -12.53 -12.27
CA TRP A 24 -18.98 -12.21 -11.22
C TRP A 24 -18.99 -10.71 -10.93
N VAL A 25 -17.81 -10.09 -10.91
CA VAL A 25 -17.60 -8.65 -10.72
C VAL A 25 -18.35 -7.82 -11.77
N GLU A 26 -18.32 -8.23 -13.03
CA GLU A 26 -19.04 -7.52 -14.08
C GLU A 26 -20.54 -7.78 -14.04
N LYS A 27 -20.96 -9.03 -13.82
CA LYS A 27 -22.38 -9.41 -13.86
C LYS A 27 -23.17 -8.94 -12.64
N ARG A 28 -22.54 -8.75 -11.48
CA ARG A 28 -23.24 -8.27 -10.26
C ARG A 28 -23.85 -6.87 -10.43
N LYS A 29 -23.39 -6.08 -11.42
CA LYS A 29 -23.94 -4.74 -11.73
C LYS A 29 -25.38 -4.80 -12.23
N THR A 30 -25.79 -5.91 -12.85
CA THR A 30 -27.14 -6.10 -13.41
C THR A 30 -27.88 -7.27 -12.78
N GLN A 31 -27.16 -8.25 -12.22
CA GLN A 31 -27.71 -9.49 -11.71
C GLN A 31 -27.22 -9.75 -10.28
N ILE A 32 -28.10 -9.50 -9.30
CA ILE A 32 -27.79 -9.59 -7.86
C ILE A 32 -27.32 -10.98 -7.41
N GLN A 33 -27.68 -12.05 -8.14
CA GLN A 33 -27.26 -13.43 -7.83
C GLN A 33 -25.73 -13.60 -7.74
N TYR A 34 -24.96 -12.85 -8.52
CA TYR A 34 -23.49 -12.94 -8.48
C TYR A 34 -22.89 -12.32 -7.21
N LEU A 35 -23.60 -11.35 -6.60
CA LEU A 35 -23.25 -10.87 -5.27
C LEU A 35 -23.48 -11.98 -4.23
N PHE A 36 -24.62 -12.67 -4.30
CA PHE A 36 -24.91 -13.78 -3.38
C PHE A 36 -23.95 -14.96 -3.53
N TYR A 37 -23.51 -15.29 -4.75
CA TYR A 37 -22.46 -16.30 -4.94
C TYR A 37 -21.16 -15.90 -4.26
N HIS A 38 -20.74 -14.65 -4.42
CA HIS A 38 -19.53 -14.15 -3.78
C HIS A 38 -19.64 -14.15 -2.24
N VAL A 39 -20.74 -13.65 -1.68
CA VAL A 39 -21.01 -13.69 -0.24
C VAL A 39 -21.11 -15.15 0.27
N GLY A 40 -21.67 -16.05 -0.53
CA GLY A 40 -21.72 -17.48 -0.23
C GLY A 40 -20.33 -18.12 -0.14
N VAL A 41 -19.38 -17.70 -0.98
CA VAL A 41 -17.96 -18.12 -0.88
C VAL A 41 -17.37 -17.67 0.45
N HIS A 42 -17.59 -16.41 0.85
CA HIS A 42 -17.12 -15.91 2.16
C HIS A 42 -17.72 -16.69 3.33
N ALA A 43 -19.02 -16.97 3.29
CA ALA A 43 -19.68 -17.80 4.31
C ALA A 43 -19.09 -19.21 4.37
N ALA A 44 -18.87 -19.86 3.22
CA ALA A 44 -18.29 -21.19 3.14
C ALA A 44 -16.85 -21.23 3.68
N LEU A 45 -16.01 -20.23 3.35
CA LEU A 45 -14.66 -20.12 3.86
C LEU A 45 -14.65 -19.92 5.38
N LEU A 46 -15.49 -19.03 5.91
CA LEU A 46 -15.59 -18.80 7.34
C LEU A 46 -16.05 -20.07 8.08
N ILE A 47 -17.04 -20.79 7.56
CA ILE A 47 -17.47 -22.08 8.13
C ILE A 47 -16.32 -23.09 8.09
N LEU A 48 -15.58 -23.18 6.99
CA LEU A 48 -14.44 -24.08 6.86
C LEU A 48 -13.35 -23.79 7.90
N PHE A 49 -12.95 -22.52 8.06
CA PHE A 49 -11.89 -22.14 9.00
C PHE A 49 -12.30 -22.24 10.47
N PHE A 50 -13.60 -22.13 10.77
CA PHE A 50 -14.16 -22.26 12.11
C PHE A 50 -14.83 -23.61 12.37
N ILE A 51 -14.68 -24.61 11.50
CA ILE A 51 -15.43 -25.89 11.58
C ILE A 51 -15.25 -26.62 12.92
N GLN A 52 -14.05 -26.54 13.52
CA GLN A 52 -13.74 -27.18 14.80
C GLN A 52 -14.32 -26.44 16.02
N ASP A 53 -14.60 -25.14 15.90
CA ASP A 53 -15.03 -24.25 16.99
C ASP A 53 -16.33 -23.51 16.64
N LEU A 54 -17.16 -24.11 15.77
CA LEU A 54 -18.29 -23.45 15.12
C LEU A 54 -19.31 -22.95 16.14
N ALA A 55 -19.60 -23.75 17.17
CA ALA A 55 -20.56 -23.41 18.22
C ALA A 55 -20.16 -22.15 19.02
N GLY A 56 -18.85 -21.87 19.14
CA GLY A 56 -18.35 -20.68 19.85
C GLY A 56 -18.16 -19.46 18.96
N ASN A 57 -18.18 -19.61 17.63
CA ASN A 57 -17.81 -18.55 16.69
C ASN A 57 -18.87 -18.28 15.62
N TRP A 58 -20.04 -18.92 15.66
CA TRP A 58 -21.07 -18.74 14.63
C TRP A 58 -21.52 -17.28 14.50
N GLN A 59 -21.50 -16.50 15.58
CA GLN A 59 -21.80 -15.07 15.55
C GLN A 59 -20.82 -14.32 14.65
N ASN A 60 -19.52 -14.63 14.73
CA ASN A 60 -18.50 -14.01 13.89
C ASN A 60 -18.79 -14.25 12.40
N ILE A 61 -19.21 -15.47 12.06
CA ILE A 61 -19.58 -15.84 10.69
C ILE A 61 -20.78 -15.01 10.23
N VAL A 62 -21.86 -14.98 11.01
CA VAL A 62 -23.08 -14.24 10.64
C VAL A 62 -22.81 -12.75 10.49
N PHE A 63 -22.12 -12.14 11.45
CA PHE A 63 -21.83 -10.70 11.41
C PHE A 63 -20.88 -10.34 10.27
N LEU A 64 -19.84 -11.14 10.00
CA LEU A 64 -18.95 -10.88 8.87
C LEU A 64 -19.64 -11.05 7.53
N VAL A 65 -20.42 -12.10 7.34
CA VAL A 65 -21.18 -12.31 6.10
C VAL A 65 -22.17 -11.17 5.86
N ALA A 66 -22.85 -10.71 6.92
CA ALA A 66 -23.76 -9.58 6.85
C ALA A 66 -23.02 -8.26 6.53
N ALA A 67 -21.89 -8.00 7.19
CA ALA A 67 -21.05 -6.84 6.93
C ALA A 67 -20.54 -6.84 5.48
N HIS A 68 -20.05 -7.99 5.00
CA HIS A 68 -19.55 -8.16 3.64
C HIS A 68 -20.64 -7.85 2.62
N LEU A 69 -21.82 -8.44 2.78
CA LEU A 69 -22.97 -8.19 1.93
C LEU A 69 -23.36 -6.70 1.93
N ALA A 70 -23.34 -6.04 3.10
CA ALA A 70 -23.67 -4.63 3.22
C ALA A 70 -22.63 -3.74 2.51
N ILE A 71 -21.34 -3.97 2.73
CA ILE A 71 -20.25 -3.19 2.13
C ILE A 71 -20.27 -3.33 0.61
N ASP A 72 -20.36 -4.56 0.09
CA ASP A 72 -20.40 -4.81 -1.36
C ASP A 72 -21.66 -4.22 -2.00
N SER A 73 -22.81 -4.28 -1.33
CA SER A 73 -24.04 -3.66 -1.83
C SER A 73 -23.91 -2.13 -1.90
N ILE A 74 -23.31 -1.51 -0.88
CA ILE A 74 -23.03 -0.06 -0.87
C ILE A 74 -22.07 0.28 -2.02
N LYS A 75 -21.00 -0.49 -2.22
CA LYS A 75 -20.04 -0.29 -3.31
C LYS A 75 -20.73 -0.33 -4.67
N ILE A 76 -21.55 -1.34 -4.95
CA ILE A 76 -22.29 -1.45 -6.22
C ILE A 76 -23.23 -0.25 -6.39
N GLY A 77 -23.95 0.16 -5.35
CA GLY A 77 -24.82 1.33 -5.38
C GLY A 77 -24.06 2.64 -5.66
N VAL A 78 -22.87 2.78 -5.08
CA VAL A 78 -21.97 3.92 -5.30
C VAL A 78 -21.44 3.92 -6.75
N GLU A 79 -20.97 2.79 -7.26
CA GLU A 79 -20.51 2.62 -8.66
C GLU A 79 -21.60 2.97 -9.67
N SER A 80 -22.86 2.61 -9.37
CA SER A 80 -23.99 2.87 -10.26
C SER A 80 -24.44 4.33 -10.27
N ARG A 81 -24.18 5.09 -9.19
CA ARG A 81 -24.73 6.45 -9.01
C ARG A 81 -23.70 7.56 -9.24
N TRP A 82 -22.43 7.29 -8.98
CA TRP A 82 -21.36 8.30 -9.05
C TRP A 82 -20.14 7.80 -9.81
N SER A 83 -19.53 8.68 -10.61
CA SER A 83 -18.25 8.41 -11.29
C SER A 83 -17.08 8.66 -10.32
N ILE A 84 -16.79 7.67 -9.48
CA ILE A 84 -15.67 7.70 -8.53
C ILE A 84 -14.45 7.03 -9.16
N ASN A 85 -13.25 7.52 -8.84
CA ASN A 85 -12.00 6.89 -9.24
C ASN A 85 -11.95 5.42 -8.75
N PRO A 86 -11.75 4.42 -9.63
CA PRO A 86 -11.78 3.00 -9.28
C PRO A 86 -10.82 2.60 -8.15
N ILE A 87 -9.62 3.20 -8.12
CA ILE A 87 -8.61 2.91 -7.10
C ILE A 87 -9.09 3.40 -5.74
N ARG A 88 -9.66 4.61 -5.66
CA ARG A 88 -10.18 5.15 -4.39
C ARG A 88 -11.31 4.27 -3.86
N LEU A 89 -12.23 3.85 -4.72
CA LEU A 89 -13.34 3.00 -4.32
C LEU A 89 -12.85 1.63 -3.84
N PHE A 90 -11.90 1.02 -4.55
CA PHE A 90 -11.28 -0.24 -4.14
C PHE A 90 -10.57 -0.13 -2.78
N VAL A 91 -9.82 0.95 -2.53
CA VAL A 91 -9.14 1.16 -1.24
C VAL A 91 -10.13 1.35 -0.10
N ILE A 92 -11.17 2.16 -0.30
CA ILE A 92 -12.22 2.38 0.72
C ILE A 92 -12.94 1.07 1.05
N ASP A 93 -13.30 0.29 0.02
CA ASP A 93 -13.92 -1.03 0.15
C ASP A 93 -13.08 -1.98 1.02
N GLN A 94 -11.78 -2.13 0.71
CA GLN A 94 -10.89 -2.97 1.51
C GLN A 94 -10.70 -2.47 2.94
N ILE A 95 -10.66 -1.14 3.15
CA ILE A 95 -10.62 -0.56 4.50
C ILE A 95 -11.88 -0.92 5.28
N LEU A 96 -13.07 -0.83 4.68
CA LEU A 96 -14.32 -1.17 5.35
C LEU A 96 -14.39 -2.66 5.72
N HIS A 97 -13.96 -3.55 4.82
CA HIS A 97 -13.90 -4.99 5.09
C HIS A 97 -12.93 -5.30 6.23
N ILE A 98 -11.69 -4.78 6.18
CA ILE A 98 -10.70 -4.93 7.25
C ILE A 98 -11.23 -4.35 8.57
N ALA A 99 -11.87 -3.18 8.55
CA ALA A 99 -12.44 -2.55 9.72
C ALA A 99 -13.54 -3.41 10.35
N SER A 100 -14.38 -4.07 9.53
CA SER A 100 -15.42 -4.98 10.02
C SER A 100 -14.83 -6.20 10.75
N ILE A 101 -13.75 -6.79 10.20
CA ILE A 101 -13.02 -7.92 10.81
C ILE A 101 -12.44 -7.50 12.16
N VAL A 102 -11.77 -6.34 12.19
CA VAL A 102 -11.13 -5.81 13.40
C VAL A 102 -12.18 -5.45 14.46
N ALA A 103 -13.29 -4.84 14.06
CA ALA A 103 -14.39 -4.47 14.95
C ALA A 103 -15.02 -5.71 15.60
N ILE A 104 -15.31 -6.76 14.81
CA ILE A 104 -15.87 -8.01 15.33
C ILE A 104 -14.89 -8.70 16.27
N TYR A 105 -13.59 -8.73 15.93
CA TYR A 105 -12.57 -9.30 16.80
C TYR A 105 -12.52 -8.62 18.18
N PHE A 106 -12.45 -7.29 18.22
CA PHE A 106 -12.35 -6.54 19.47
C PHE A 106 -13.66 -6.50 20.26
N TYR A 107 -14.82 -6.62 19.60
CA TYR A 107 -16.10 -6.74 20.28
C TYR A 107 -16.12 -7.98 21.21
N TRP A 108 -15.58 -9.11 20.76
CA TRP A 108 -15.49 -10.34 21.55
C TRP A 108 -14.23 -10.45 22.40
N THR A 109 -13.23 -9.60 22.15
CA THR A 109 -12.00 -9.55 22.95
C THR A 109 -11.66 -8.10 23.36
N PRO A 110 -12.47 -7.44 24.22
CA PRO A 110 -12.27 -6.03 24.54
C PRO A 110 -10.91 -5.72 25.19
N SER A 111 -10.41 -6.64 26.03
CA SER A 111 -9.10 -6.49 26.67
C SER A 111 -7.94 -6.57 25.68
N ALA A 112 -8.09 -7.24 24.53
CA ALA A 112 -7.03 -7.30 23.53
C ALA A 112 -6.72 -5.92 22.95
N LEU A 113 -7.70 -5.00 22.89
CA LEU A 113 -7.45 -3.64 22.43
C LEU A 113 -6.60 -2.87 23.46
N THR A 114 -6.95 -2.95 24.74
CA THR A 114 -6.20 -2.28 25.80
C THR A 114 -4.79 -2.86 25.93
N ASP A 115 -4.65 -4.18 25.83
CA ASP A 115 -3.36 -4.87 25.89
C ASP A 115 -2.49 -4.52 24.69
N PHE A 116 -3.08 -4.44 23.49
CA PHE A 116 -2.39 -4.02 22.29
C PHE A 116 -1.88 -2.58 22.40
N ILE A 117 -2.75 -1.64 22.78
CA ILE A 117 -2.37 -0.23 22.94
C ILE A 117 -1.28 -0.07 24.02
N ALA A 118 -1.36 -0.84 25.11
CA ALA A 118 -0.36 -0.79 26.18
C ALA A 118 1.03 -1.29 25.74
N GLN A 119 1.11 -2.17 24.74
CA GLN A 119 2.38 -2.70 24.21
C GLN A 119 2.99 -1.82 23.11
N VAL A 120 2.26 -0.81 22.60
CA VAL A 120 2.77 0.08 21.56
C VAL A 120 3.76 1.07 22.16
N ASP A 121 5.00 1.00 21.68
CA ASP A 121 6.00 2.06 21.92
C ASP A 121 5.73 3.24 20.97
N TRP A 122 5.04 4.26 21.50
CA TRP A 122 4.67 5.45 20.75
C TRP A 122 5.88 6.25 20.25
N ASN A 123 7.04 6.17 20.90
CA ASN A 123 8.25 6.83 20.41
C ASN A 123 8.72 6.19 19.10
N LYS A 124 8.73 4.85 19.05
CA LYS A 124 9.09 4.09 17.83
C LYS A 124 8.09 4.34 16.72
N VAL A 125 6.79 4.38 17.02
CA VAL A 125 5.74 4.72 16.04
C VAL A 125 5.94 6.13 15.48
N CYS A 126 6.16 7.14 16.33
CA CYS A 126 6.41 8.51 15.90
C CYS A 126 7.64 8.61 15.01
N LEU A 127 8.74 7.92 15.34
CA LEU A 127 9.94 7.90 14.51
C LEU A 127 9.70 7.30 13.12
N ILE A 128 8.97 6.18 13.05
CA ILE A 128 8.60 5.56 11.77
C ILE A 128 7.74 6.52 10.94
N ILE A 129 6.74 7.17 11.55
CA ILE A 129 5.88 8.14 10.87
C ILE A 129 6.70 9.32 10.33
N ILE A 130 7.62 9.87 11.12
CA ILE A 130 8.52 10.95 10.70
C ILE A 130 9.34 10.50 9.48
N ALA A 131 9.95 9.32 9.53
CA ALA A 131 10.74 8.79 8.42
C ALA A 131 9.90 8.60 7.13
N LEU A 132 8.67 8.09 7.27
CA LEU A 132 7.74 7.95 6.13
C LEU A 132 7.37 9.31 5.54
N ILE A 133 7.07 10.32 6.37
CA ILE A 133 6.78 11.68 5.92
C ILE A 133 7.98 12.26 5.16
N LEU A 134 9.20 12.09 5.69
CA LEU A 134 10.41 12.57 5.05
C LEU A 134 10.62 11.91 3.67
N VAL A 135 10.45 10.59 3.59
CA VAL A 135 10.67 9.81 2.36
C VAL A 135 9.60 10.08 1.28
N ILE A 136 8.33 10.15 1.68
CA ILE A 136 7.20 10.25 0.75
C ILE A 136 6.97 11.69 0.31
N PHE A 137 7.09 12.66 1.21
CA PHE A 137 6.70 14.05 0.94
C PHE A 137 7.89 15.01 0.95
N ALA A 138 8.73 15.01 1.99
CA ALA A 138 9.75 16.03 2.14
C ALA A 138 10.85 15.93 1.08
N ILE A 139 11.41 14.74 0.85
CA ILE A 139 12.52 14.55 -0.10
C ILE A 139 12.11 14.93 -1.55
N PRO A 140 10.94 14.51 -2.09
CA PRO A 140 10.49 14.98 -3.39
C PRO A 140 10.41 16.50 -3.52
N ILE A 141 9.96 17.20 -2.46
CA ILE A 141 9.90 18.66 -2.43
C ILE A 141 11.30 19.25 -2.44
N VAL A 142 12.22 18.75 -1.60
CA VAL A 142 13.63 19.19 -1.55
C VAL A 142 14.30 19.04 -2.92
N ILE A 143 14.14 17.88 -3.58
CA ILE A 143 14.69 17.64 -4.93
C ILE A 143 14.10 18.65 -5.93
N ARG A 144 12.78 18.86 -5.90
CA ARG A 144 12.12 19.82 -6.79
C ARG A 144 12.63 21.25 -6.60
N VAL A 145 12.85 21.67 -5.36
CA VAL A 145 13.41 22.98 -5.03
C VAL A 145 14.87 23.08 -5.48
N PHE A 146 15.70 22.06 -5.20
CA PHE A 146 17.10 22.01 -5.61
C PHE A 146 17.28 22.23 -7.12
N PHE A 147 16.41 21.63 -7.92
CA PHE A 147 16.48 21.72 -9.37
C PHE A 147 15.65 22.84 -10.01
N SER A 148 14.90 23.62 -9.23
CA SER A 148 14.03 24.69 -9.75
C SER A 148 14.75 25.73 -10.60
N LYS A 149 16.06 25.91 -10.39
CA LYS A 149 16.90 26.84 -11.17
C LYS A 149 17.16 26.38 -12.61
N TRP A 150 17.20 25.06 -12.85
CA TRP A 150 17.44 24.47 -14.18
C TRP A 150 16.16 24.21 -14.98
N GLN A 151 15.00 24.22 -14.33
CA GLN A 151 13.71 24.03 -15.01
C GLN A 151 13.28 25.22 -15.87
N LYS A 152 13.99 26.36 -15.84
CA LYS A 152 13.67 27.56 -16.63
C LYS A 152 14.26 27.53 -18.05
N GLU A 153 15.00 26.49 -18.42
CA GLU A 153 15.51 26.31 -19.79
C GLU A 153 14.45 25.65 -20.69
N ASP A 154 14.17 26.23 -21.87
CA ASP A 154 13.10 25.80 -22.79
C ASP A 154 13.20 24.33 -23.21
N ALA A 155 14.42 23.80 -23.36
CA ALA A 155 14.68 22.39 -23.70
C ALA A 155 14.11 21.40 -22.65
N PHE A 156 13.96 21.84 -21.40
CA PHE A 156 13.46 21.01 -20.30
C PHE A 156 11.93 20.94 -20.26
N HIS A 157 11.24 21.97 -20.79
CA HIS A 157 9.78 22.04 -20.80
C HIS A 157 9.16 21.09 -21.84
N THR A 158 9.74 20.99 -23.03
CA THR A 158 9.21 20.15 -24.13
C THR A 158 9.28 18.66 -23.78
N LYS A 159 10.39 18.20 -23.19
CA LYS A 159 10.59 16.79 -22.81
C LYS A 159 9.76 16.37 -21.59
N ARG A 160 9.52 17.31 -20.65
CA ARG A 160 8.68 17.09 -19.46
C ARG A 160 7.20 16.95 -19.81
N ALA A 161 6.74 17.58 -20.90
CA ALA A 161 5.38 17.44 -21.40
C ALA A 161 5.08 16.04 -21.97
N GLU A 162 6.11 15.35 -22.49
CA GLU A 162 5.99 13.96 -23.00
C GLU A 162 6.01 12.90 -21.88
N THR A 163 6.60 13.21 -20.72
CA THR A 163 6.64 12.30 -19.57
C THR A 163 5.39 12.45 -18.70
N LEU A 164 4.74 11.34 -18.34
CA LEU A 164 3.68 11.31 -17.32
C LEU A 164 4.18 12.00 -16.04
N PHE A 165 3.61 13.17 -15.74
CA PHE A 165 4.11 14.17 -14.78
C PHE A 165 4.28 13.67 -13.33
N ASP A 166 3.88 12.43 -13.03
CA ASP A 166 3.96 11.79 -11.71
C ASP A 166 4.78 10.50 -11.64
N ALA A 167 5.13 9.87 -12.76
CA ALA A 167 5.77 8.55 -12.74
C ALA A 167 7.16 8.60 -12.09
N GLY A 168 7.98 9.62 -12.40
CA GLY A 168 9.30 9.80 -11.80
C GLY A 168 9.25 10.05 -10.29
N THR A 169 8.25 10.80 -9.82
CA THR A 169 8.03 11.02 -8.38
C THR A 169 7.67 9.72 -7.67
N VAL A 170 6.73 8.95 -8.25
CA VAL A 170 6.32 7.64 -7.71
C VAL A 170 7.48 6.65 -7.69
N ILE A 171 8.26 6.54 -8.79
CA ILE A 171 9.46 5.70 -8.85
C ILE A 171 10.44 6.09 -7.72
N GLY A 172 10.71 7.38 -7.56
CA GLY A 172 11.59 7.85 -6.49
C GLY A 172 11.07 7.53 -5.09
N ILE A 173 9.75 7.63 -4.85
CA ILE A 173 9.14 7.24 -3.57
C ILE A 173 9.31 5.73 -3.35
N MET A 174 9.02 4.90 -4.35
CA MET A 174 9.18 3.44 -4.25
C MET A 174 10.61 3.05 -3.90
N GLU A 175 11.60 3.63 -4.58
CA GLU A 175 13.02 3.38 -4.30
C GLU A 175 13.40 3.72 -2.86
N ARG A 176 13.00 4.90 -2.37
CA ARG A 176 13.33 5.31 -1.00
C ARG A 176 12.62 4.46 0.06
N LEU A 177 11.40 3.99 -0.21
CA LEU A 177 10.71 3.03 0.65
C LEU A 177 11.41 1.67 0.66
N MET A 178 11.93 1.20 -0.49
CA MET A 178 12.75 -0.02 -0.55
C MET A 178 14.05 0.14 0.23
N ILE A 179 14.76 1.27 0.09
CA ILE A 179 15.96 1.57 0.87
C ILE A 179 15.64 1.54 2.37
N LEU A 180 14.57 2.21 2.78
CA LEU A 180 14.11 2.22 4.17
C LEU A 180 13.87 0.79 4.68
N GLY A 181 13.15 -0.03 3.91
CA GLY A 181 12.88 -1.43 4.24
C GLY A 181 14.15 -2.27 4.36
N PHE A 182 15.07 -2.18 3.40
CA PHE A 182 16.35 -2.91 3.42
C PHE A 182 17.20 -2.56 4.63
N VAL A 183 17.33 -1.27 4.97
CA VAL A 183 18.12 -0.83 6.13
C VAL A 183 17.50 -1.34 7.43
N LEU A 184 16.18 -1.23 7.59
CA LEU A 184 15.47 -1.71 8.79
C LEU A 184 15.54 -3.23 8.96
N LEU A 185 15.52 -3.99 7.86
CA LEU A 185 15.69 -5.45 7.87
C LEU A 185 17.16 -5.88 8.01
N GLY A 186 18.11 -4.95 7.92
CA GLY A 186 19.55 -5.24 7.95
C GLY A 186 20.10 -5.84 6.64
N LEU A 187 19.33 -5.80 5.56
CA LEU A 187 19.68 -6.32 4.24
C LEU A 187 20.33 -5.22 3.38
N ASN A 188 21.47 -4.71 3.83
CA ASN A 188 22.14 -3.59 3.15
C ASN A 188 22.56 -3.93 1.71
N GLU A 189 22.76 -5.20 1.40
CA GLU A 189 23.03 -5.71 0.05
C GLU A 189 21.89 -5.39 -0.93
N GLY A 190 20.64 -5.38 -0.43
CA GLY A 190 19.45 -5.03 -1.21
C GLY A 190 19.51 -3.61 -1.80
N ILE A 191 20.19 -2.69 -1.11
CA ILE A 191 20.42 -1.32 -1.58
C ILE A 191 21.32 -1.32 -2.82
N GLY A 192 22.34 -2.19 -2.84
CA GLY A 192 23.23 -2.40 -3.98
C GLY A 192 22.50 -2.99 -5.19
N PHE A 193 21.62 -3.97 -4.97
CA PHE A 193 20.76 -4.53 -6.03
C PHE A 193 19.80 -3.49 -6.62
N LEU A 194 19.18 -2.67 -5.78
CA LEU A 194 18.30 -1.59 -6.22
C LEU A 194 19.05 -0.60 -7.12
N LEU A 195 20.27 -0.20 -6.70
CA LEU A 195 21.12 0.71 -7.48
C LEU A 195 21.52 0.10 -8.82
N ALA A 196 21.93 -1.17 -8.83
CA ALA A 196 22.30 -1.89 -10.05
C ALA A 196 21.13 -2.00 -11.04
N ALA A 197 19.95 -2.40 -10.56
CA ALA A 197 18.75 -2.49 -11.38
C ALA A 197 18.40 -1.14 -12.03
N LYS A 198 18.48 -0.04 -11.25
CA LYS A 198 18.25 1.31 -11.76
C LYS A 198 19.24 1.72 -12.85
N SER A 199 20.52 1.39 -12.67
CA SER A 199 21.56 1.67 -13.68
C SER A 199 21.32 0.93 -14.99
N ILE A 200 20.85 -0.33 -14.94
CA ILE A 200 20.54 -1.13 -16.14
C ILE A 200 19.41 -0.48 -16.95
N PHE A 201 18.30 -0.11 -16.31
CA PHE A 201 17.18 0.55 -17.00
C PHE A 201 17.57 1.92 -17.58
N ARG A 202 18.53 2.60 -16.94
CA ARG A 202 19.02 3.90 -17.40
C ARG A 202 19.98 3.80 -18.57
N PHE A 203 20.69 2.68 -18.73
CA PHE A 203 21.74 2.52 -19.75
C PHE A 203 21.20 2.67 -21.18
N GLY A 204 20.01 2.12 -21.47
CA GLY A 204 19.37 2.22 -22.79
C GLY A 204 18.95 3.64 -23.19
N ASP A 205 18.52 4.46 -22.22
CA ASP A 205 18.14 5.86 -22.43
C ASP A 205 19.36 6.76 -22.65
N LEU A 206 20.49 6.43 -22.04
CA LEU A 206 21.76 7.16 -22.16
C LEU A 206 22.41 6.97 -23.53
N THR A 207 22.33 5.75 -24.10
CA THR A 207 22.88 5.44 -25.43
C THR A 207 22.13 6.10 -26.59
N ASN A 208 20.88 6.51 -26.39
CA ASN A 208 20.06 7.20 -27.40
C ASN A 208 19.95 8.72 -27.18
N ALA A 209 20.60 9.25 -26.14
CA ALA A 209 20.46 10.65 -25.74
C ALA A 209 21.31 11.59 -26.61
N ARG A 210 20.65 12.29 -27.55
CA ARG A 210 21.20 13.50 -28.21
C ARG A 210 21.47 14.67 -27.25
N ASP A 211 21.17 14.53 -25.96
CA ASP A 211 21.08 15.65 -25.01
C ASP A 211 21.74 15.30 -23.66
N THR A 212 23.05 15.56 -23.57
CA THR A 212 23.91 15.20 -22.42
C THR A 212 23.49 15.89 -21.12
N LYS A 213 22.98 17.12 -21.19
CA LYS A 213 22.54 17.90 -20.02
C LYS A 213 21.35 17.27 -19.30
N PHE A 214 20.36 16.78 -20.05
CA PHE A 214 19.20 16.10 -19.47
C PHE A 214 19.62 14.81 -18.76
N THR A 215 20.49 14.04 -19.39
CA THR A 215 21.09 12.84 -18.83
C THR A 215 21.79 13.08 -17.49
N GLU A 216 22.67 14.08 -17.42
CA GLU A 216 23.40 14.45 -16.21
C GLU A 216 22.44 14.89 -15.10
N TYR A 217 21.46 15.75 -15.43
CA TYR A 217 20.45 16.22 -14.49
C TYR A 217 19.72 15.05 -13.82
N VAL A 218 19.23 14.09 -14.62
CA VAL A 218 18.45 12.99 -14.06
C VAL A 218 19.37 12.06 -13.25
N MET A 219 20.66 11.94 -13.59
CA MET A 219 21.63 11.15 -12.80
C MET A 219 21.87 11.80 -11.44
N ILE A 220 22.13 13.11 -11.41
CA ILE A 220 22.32 13.86 -10.17
C ILE A 220 21.05 13.77 -9.30
N GLY A 221 19.87 13.92 -9.89
CA GLY A 221 18.61 13.82 -9.14
C GLY A 221 18.37 12.43 -8.56
N THR A 222 18.79 11.39 -9.27
CA THR A 222 18.75 10.00 -8.78
C THR A 222 19.68 9.81 -7.59
N LEU A 223 20.95 10.23 -7.70
CA LEU A 223 21.94 10.12 -6.63
C LEU A 223 21.54 10.93 -5.40
N LEU A 224 21.02 12.15 -5.59
CA LEU A 224 20.54 13.00 -4.49
C LEU A 224 19.35 12.35 -3.76
N SER A 225 18.35 11.84 -4.51
CA SER A 225 17.21 11.12 -3.94
C SER A 225 17.64 9.91 -3.12
N PHE A 226 18.57 9.13 -3.68
CA PHE A 226 19.10 7.92 -3.06
C PHE A 226 19.89 8.24 -1.78
N GLY A 227 20.78 9.24 -1.84
CA GLY A 227 21.55 9.71 -0.69
C GLY A 227 20.67 10.21 0.46
N LEU A 228 19.68 11.06 0.16
CA LEU A 228 18.71 11.52 1.16
C LEU A 228 17.87 10.37 1.73
N GLY A 229 17.47 9.41 0.89
CA GLY A 229 16.75 8.20 1.32
C GLY A 229 17.58 7.36 2.30
N MET A 230 18.86 7.12 2.00
CA MET A 230 19.78 6.43 2.90
C MET A 230 19.96 7.18 4.22
N LEU A 231 20.15 8.51 4.18
CA LEU A 231 20.30 9.31 5.40
C LEU A 231 19.10 9.15 6.34
N VAL A 232 17.87 9.23 5.81
CA VAL A 232 16.66 9.01 6.61
C VAL A 232 16.59 7.57 7.13
N ALA A 233 16.91 6.57 6.30
CA ALA A 233 16.82 5.16 6.68
C ALA A 233 17.81 4.78 7.78
N PHE A 234 19.09 5.15 7.64
CA PHE A 234 20.11 4.90 8.66
C PHE A 234 19.88 5.75 9.91
N GLY A 235 19.43 7.01 9.74
CA GLY A 235 19.03 7.86 10.86
C GLY A 235 17.90 7.26 11.68
N LEU A 236 16.85 6.76 11.03
CA LEU A 236 15.76 6.05 11.70
C LEU A 236 16.28 4.82 12.45
N LYS A 237 17.06 3.96 11.79
CA LYS A 237 17.61 2.74 12.41
C LYS A 237 18.44 3.07 13.66
N TYR A 238 19.26 4.11 13.59
CA TYR A 238 20.06 4.57 14.72
C TYR A 238 19.17 5.07 15.87
N CYS A 239 18.21 5.95 15.59
CA CYS A 239 17.27 6.44 16.62
C CYS A 239 16.47 5.29 17.27
N LEU A 240 16.01 4.31 16.48
CA LEU A 240 15.32 3.12 16.99
C LEU A 240 16.21 2.22 17.85
N SER A 241 17.54 2.28 17.70
CA SER A 241 18.48 1.47 18.48
C SER A 241 18.81 2.06 19.86
N ILE A 242 18.57 3.37 20.05
CA ILE A 242 18.82 4.08 21.32
C ILE A 242 17.56 4.13 22.20
N LEU A 243 16.38 3.93 21.61
CA LEU A 243 15.07 3.84 22.27
C LEU A 243 14.67 2.39 22.59
#